data_AF-A0A8K0G0V7-F1
#
_entry.id   AF-A0A8K0G0V7-F1
#
_cell.length_a   1.000
_cell.length_b   1.000
_cell.length_c   1.000
_cell.angle_alpha   90.00
_cell.angle_beta   90.00
_cell.angle_gamma   90.00
#
_symmetry.space_group_name_H-M   'P 1'
#
loop_
_entity.id
_entity.type
_entity.pdbx_description
1 polymer ?
#
loop_
_entity_poly.entity_id
_entity_poly.type
_entity_poly.pdbx_seq_one_letter_code
_entity_poly.pdbx_strand_id
1 'polypeptide(L)'
;MKYFVLLSCVLVIAYGLPADVEKKIKEYLLKTGGECKTEIGASDDDIAPIKAHQPPTTQNGKCFLACMHKKFGIQSADGKIDEDGSYALVDKMKILDNDLAEKMKKVTDTCLAEVTEG
;
A
#
# COMPACT_ATOMS: atom_id res chain seq x y z
N MET A 1 15.42 -8.34 36.41
CA MET A 1 14.08 -8.15 35.79
C MET A 1 13.83 -6.69 35.38
N LYS A 2 14.14 -5.68 36.22
CA LYS A 2 13.93 -4.26 35.90
C LYS A 2 14.71 -3.75 34.67
N TYR A 3 15.91 -4.28 34.42
CA TYR A 3 16.74 -3.92 33.26
C TYR A 3 16.33 -4.62 31.94
N PHE A 4 15.70 -5.80 32.00
CA PHE A 4 15.24 -6.52 30.81
C PHE A 4 14.03 -5.83 30.15
N VAL A 5 13.15 -5.23 30.97
CA VAL A 5 11.99 -4.44 30.49
C VAL A 5 12.44 -3.09 29.91
N LEU A 6 13.50 -2.49 30.48
CA LEU A 6 14.07 -1.26 29.93
C LEU A 6 14.80 -1.50 28.59
N LEU A 7 15.49 -2.63 28.43
CA LEU A 7 16.14 -3.00 27.17
C LEU A 7 15.11 -3.29 26.06
N SER A 8 13.99 -3.94 26.39
CA SER A 8 12.91 -4.20 25.43
C SER A 8 12.20 -2.91 25.00
N CYS A 9 12.02 -1.93 25.89
CA CYS A 9 11.38 -0.66 25.54
C CYS A 9 12.24 0.21 24.61
N VAL A 10 13.57 0.16 24.70
CA VAL A 10 14.48 0.88 23.79
C VAL A 10 14.46 0.28 22.39
N LEU A 11 14.29 -1.03 22.26
CA LEU A 11 14.17 -1.70 20.96
C LEU A 11 12.89 -1.24 20.23
N VAL A 12 11.75 -1.12 20.93
CA VAL A 12 10.47 -0.68 20.32
C VAL A 12 10.54 0.75 19.74
N ILE A 13 11.27 1.65 20.40
CA ILE A 13 11.41 3.05 19.95
C ILE A 13 12.30 3.15 18.69
N ALA A 14 13.17 2.17 18.44
CA ALA A 14 13.99 2.08 17.23
C ALA A 14 13.25 1.45 16.02
N TYR A 15 12.09 0.82 16.22
CA TYR A 15 11.30 0.16 15.16
C TYR A 15 10.21 1.06 14.53
N GLY A 16 10.24 2.36 14.77
CA GLY A 16 9.42 3.31 14.01
C GLY A 16 10.03 3.58 12.64
N LEU A 17 9.19 3.67 11.59
CA LEU A 17 9.63 4.12 10.26
C LEU A 17 10.37 5.47 10.41
N PRO A 18 11.50 5.72 9.72
CA PRO A 18 12.14 7.01 9.77
C PRO A 18 11.15 8.09 9.32
N ALA A 19 11.05 9.20 10.06
CA ALA A 19 10.06 10.25 9.79
C ALA A 19 10.15 10.79 8.35
N ASP A 20 11.36 10.85 7.78
CA ASP A 20 11.60 11.25 6.40
C ASP A 20 11.00 10.29 5.38
N VAL A 21 10.98 9.00 5.70
CA VAL A 21 10.45 7.96 4.83
C VAL A 21 8.93 7.93 4.90
N GLU A 22 8.36 8.05 6.10
CA GLU A 22 6.92 8.22 6.28
C GLU A 22 6.40 9.44 5.49
N LYS A 23 7.11 10.57 5.59
CA LYS A 23 6.78 11.78 4.84
C LYS A 23 6.80 11.55 3.32
N LYS A 24 7.85 10.93 2.79
CA LYS A 24 7.95 10.63 1.35
C LYS A 24 6.84 9.70 0.87
N ILE A 25 6.49 8.68 1.66
CA ILE A 25 5.38 7.78 1.34
C ILE A 25 4.06 8.56 1.32
N LYS A 26 3.79 9.38 2.34
CA LYS A 26 2.58 10.21 2.40
C LYS A 26 2.49 11.17 1.22
N GLU A 27 3.58 11.87 0.88
CA GLU A 27 3.63 12.78 -0.27
C GLU A 27 3.37 12.04 -1.58
N TYR A 28 3.97 10.85 -1.76
CA TYR A 28 3.75 10.02 -2.94
C TYR A 28 2.30 9.53 -3.05
N LEU A 29 1.70 9.07 -1.95
CA LEU A 29 0.30 8.66 -1.88
C LEU A 29 -0.65 9.82 -2.18
N LEU A 30 -0.42 11.00 -1.58
CA LEU A 30 -1.25 12.19 -1.78
C LEU A 30 -1.16 12.70 -3.21
N LYS A 31 0.05 12.74 -3.79
CA LYS A 31 0.25 13.13 -5.19
C LYS A 31 -0.48 12.19 -6.13
N THR A 32 -0.21 10.89 -6.02
CA THR A 32 -0.81 9.85 -6.87
C THR A 32 -2.33 9.81 -6.71
N GLY A 33 -2.82 9.93 -5.47
CA GLY A 33 -4.24 10.01 -5.17
C GLY A 33 -4.89 11.26 -5.76
N GLY A 34 -4.23 12.41 -5.69
CA GLY A 34 -4.73 13.64 -6.33
C GLY A 34 -4.88 13.48 -7.85
N GLU A 35 -3.85 12.92 -8.51
CA GLU A 35 -3.89 12.62 -9.95
C GLU A 35 -5.07 11.68 -10.30
N CYS A 36 -5.21 10.57 -9.58
CA CYS A 36 -6.29 9.61 -9.81
C CYS A 36 -7.68 10.17 -9.51
N LYS A 37 -7.82 11.01 -8.47
CA LYS A 37 -9.09 11.66 -8.15
C LYS A 37 -9.53 12.56 -9.32
N THR A 38 -8.61 13.35 -9.87
CA THR A 38 -8.88 14.22 -11.02
C THR A 38 -9.17 13.41 -12.28
N GLU A 39 -8.36 12.38 -12.58
CA GLU A 39 -8.51 11.55 -13.78
C GLU A 39 -9.87 10.83 -13.84
N ILE A 40 -10.32 10.30 -12.70
CA ILE A 40 -11.58 9.55 -12.59
C ILE A 40 -12.78 10.48 -12.36
N GLY A 41 -12.56 11.73 -11.93
CA GLY A 41 -13.63 12.61 -11.48
C GLY A 41 -14.30 12.13 -10.19
N ALA A 42 -13.54 11.46 -9.31
CA ALA A 42 -14.05 10.91 -8.07
C ALA A 42 -14.30 12.01 -7.02
N SER A 43 -15.40 11.87 -6.28
CA SER A 43 -15.70 12.74 -5.13
C SER A 43 -14.91 12.32 -3.89
N ASP A 44 -14.93 13.15 -2.84
CA ASP A 44 -14.34 12.76 -1.56
C ASP A 44 -15.07 11.61 -0.88
N ASP A 45 -16.37 11.45 -1.15
CA ASP A 45 -17.21 10.37 -0.64
C ASP A 45 -16.87 9.03 -1.32
N ASP A 46 -16.56 9.06 -2.62
CA ASP A 46 -16.10 7.87 -3.37
C ASP A 46 -14.79 7.29 -2.79
N ILE A 47 -13.93 8.16 -2.26
CA ILE A 47 -12.60 7.82 -1.76
C ILE A 47 -12.60 7.64 -0.22
N ALA A 48 -13.67 8.05 0.47
CA ALA A 48 -13.78 7.94 1.92
C ALA A 48 -13.55 6.52 2.45
N PRO A 49 -14.09 5.45 1.83
CA PRO A 49 -13.79 4.08 2.25
C PRO A 49 -12.30 3.75 2.18
N ILE A 50 -11.62 4.16 1.10
CA ILE A 50 -10.19 3.88 0.89
C ILE A 50 -9.34 4.59 1.95
N LYS A 51 -9.68 5.85 2.29
CA LYS A 51 -9.05 6.58 3.41
C LYS A 51 -9.28 5.90 4.77
N ALA A 52 -10.39 5.19 4.92
CA ALA A 52 -10.72 4.39 6.09
C ALA A 52 -10.19 2.94 6.01
N HIS A 53 -9.36 2.62 5.02
CA HIS A 53 -8.85 1.26 4.75
C HIS A 53 -9.95 0.22 4.49
N GLN A 54 -11.04 0.65 3.88
CA GLN A 54 -12.16 -0.18 3.46
C GLN A 54 -12.25 -0.25 1.93
N PRO A 55 -12.72 -1.37 1.36
CA PRO A 55 -12.93 -1.48 -0.08
C PRO A 55 -13.96 -0.44 -0.57
N PRO A 56 -13.70 0.24 -1.70
CA PRO A 56 -14.67 1.15 -2.27
C PRO A 56 -15.89 0.39 -2.80
N THR A 57 -17.09 0.93 -2.58
CA THR A 57 -18.34 0.34 -3.04
C THR A 57 -18.85 0.98 -4.32
N THR A 58 -18.57 2.26 -4.54
CA THR A 58 -19.00 3.01 -5.73
C THR A 58 -18.13 2.68 -6.94
N GLN A 59 -18.68 2.87 -8.15
CA GLN A 59 -17.93 2.67 -9.40
C GLN A 59 -16.70 3.60 -9.46
N ASN A 60 -16.87 4.87 -9.11
CA ASN A 60 -15.78 5.84 -9.10
C ASN A 60 -14.71 5.48 -8.07
N GLY A 61 -15.09 5.00 -6.88
CA GLY A 61 -14.14 4.53 -5.88
C GLY A 61 -13.34 3.32 -6.37
N LYS A 62 -13.98 2.37 -7.05
CA LYS A 62 -13.30 1.21 -7.66
C LYS A 62 -12.33 1.65 -8.78
N CYS A 63 -12.76 2.54 -9.66
CA CYS A 63 -11.91 3.10 -10.71
C CYS A 63 -10.72 3.89 -10.14
N PHE A 64 -10.93 4.64 -9.06
CA PHE A 64 -9.88 5.33 -8.33
C PHE A 64 -8.83 4.33 -7.79
N LEU A 65 -9.27 3.25 -7.16
CA LEU A 65 -8.37 2.21 -6.65
C LEU A 65 -7.58 1.54 -7.78
N ALA A 66 -8.23 1.24 -8.91
CA ALA A 66 -7.56 0.71 -10.09
C ALA A 66 -6.51 1.69 -10.66
N CYS A 67 -6.81 3.00 -10.70
CA CYS A 67 -5.85 4.02 -11.10
C CYS A 67 -4.60 4.02 -10.19
N MET A 68 -4.80 3.93 -8.87
CA MET A 68 -3.71 3.85 -7.90
C MET A 68 -2.86 2.59 -8.14
N HIS A 69 -3.51 1.44 -8.30
CA HIS A 69 -2.81 0.17 -8.60
C HIS A 69 -1.99 0.26 -9.88
N LYS A 70 -2.52 0.87 -10.95
CA LYS A 70 -1.77 1.07 -12.20
C LYS A 70 -0.54 1.96 -11.99
N LYS A 71 -0.67 3.07 -11.26
CA LYS A 71 0.46 3.97 -10.98
C LYS A 71 1.51 3.35 -10.05
N PHE A 72 1.12 2.40 -9.21
CA PHE A 72 2.04 1.63 -8.36
C PHE A 72 2.64 0.41 -9.06
N GLY A 73 2.18 0.06 -10.25
CA GLY A 73 2.63 -1.12 -10.99
C GLY A 73 2.03 -2.44 -10.48
N ILE A 74 0.94 -2.40 -9.70
CA ILE A 74 0.20 -3.60 -9.27
C ILE A 74 -0.71 -4.09 -10.40
N GLN A 75 -1.20 -3.17 -11.24
CA GLN A 75 -2.04 -3.49 -12.40
C GLN A 75 -1.41 -2.98 -13.68
N SER A 76 -1.52 -3.76 -14.74
CA SER A 76 -1.18 -3.36 -16.10
C SER A 76 -2.23 -2.39 -16.68
N ALA A 77 -1.91 -1.77 -17.82
CA ALA A 77 -2.79 -0.79 -18.46
C ALA A 77 -4.17 -1.37 -18.82
N ASP A 78 -4.23 -2.65 -19.17
CA ASP A 78 -5.46 -3.40 -19.46
C ASP A 78 -6.26 -3.82 -18.21
N GLY A 79 -5.76 -3.52 -17.01
CA GLY A 79 -6.44 -3.76 -15.74
C GLY A 79 -6.19 -5.14 -15.14
N LYS A 80 -5.36 -5.98 -15.77
CA LYS A 80 -4.90 -7.24 -15.16
C LYS A 80 -3.89 -6.95 -14.05
N ILE A 81 -3.72 -7.91 -13.15
CA ILE A 81 -2.67 -7.83 -12.14
C ILE A 81 -1.32 -8.07 -12.82
N ASP A 82 -0.37 -7.19 -12.52
CA ASP A 82 1.04 -7.33 -12.87
C ASP A 82 1.74 -7.98 -11.68
N GLU A 83 1.97 -9.29 -11.75
CA GLU A 83 2.59 -10.06 -10.66
C GLU A 83 4.01 -9.54 -10.37
N ASP A 84 4.81 -9.37 -11.42
CA ASP A 84 6.19 -8.89 -11.31
C ASP A 84 6.23 -7.48 -10.71
N GLY A 85 5.34 -6.59 -11.16
CA GLY A 85 5.20 -5.25 -10.62
C GLY A 85 4.72 -5.24 -9.15
N SER A 86 3.83 -6.16 -8.79
CA SER A 86 3.37 -6.35 -7.41
C SER A 86 4.52 -6.79 -6.49
N TYR A 87 5.34 -7.75 -6.91
CA TYR A 87 6.52 -8.16 -6.15
C TYR A 87 7.59 -7.07 -6.12
N ALA A 88 7.79 -6.33 -7.21
CA ALA A 88 8.72 -5.21 -7.25
C ALA A 88 8.33 -4.10 -6.25
N LEU A 89 7.03 -3.87 -6.04
CA LEU A 89 6.56 -2.96 -5.00
C LEU A 89 6.86 -3.49 -3.59
N VAL A 90 6.68 -4.78 -3.35
CA VAL A 90 7.03 -5.44 -2.08
C VAL A 90 8.54 -5.35 -1.81
N ASP A 91 9.37 -5.57 -2.83
CA ASP A 91 10.82 -5.47 -2.69
C ASP A 91 11.27 -4.07 -2.31
N LYS A 92 10.61 -3.01 -2.82
CA LYS A 92 10.86 -1.64 -2.40
C LYS A 92 10.55 -1.40 -0.91
N MET A 93 9.63 -2.16 -0.31
CA MET A 93 9.30 -2.04 1.11
C MET A 93 10.40 -2.59 2.03
N LYS A 94 11.36 -3.38 1.52
CA LYS A 94 12.53 -3.84 2.30
C LYS A 94 13.41 -2.69 2.81
N ILE A 95 13.36 -1.54 2.16
CA ILE A 95 14.03 -0.30 2.60
C ILE A 95 13.45 0.19 3.94
N LEU A 96 12.19 -0.16 4.22
CA LEU A 96 11.48 0.20 5.44
C LEU A 96 11.77 -0.82 6.53
N ASP A 97 11.42 -2.08 6.25
CA ASP A 97 11.51 -3.19 7.18
C ASP A 97 11.42 -4.52 6.39
N ASN A 98 12.38 -5.42 6.61
CA ASN A 98 12.43 -6.70 5.90
C ASN A 98 11.33 -7.68 6.35
N ASP A 99 10.98 -7.71 7.64
CA ASP A 99 9.91 -8.56 8.17
C ASP A 99 8.54 -8.10 7.65
N LEU A 100 8.33 -6.78 7.53
CA LEU A 100 7.16 -6.21 6.87
C LEU A 100 7.08 -6.62 5.39
N ALA A 101 8.20 -6.57 4.66
CA ALA A 101 8.24 -6.97 3.26
C ALA A 101 7.94 -8.47 3.10
N GLU A 102 8.43 -9.34 3.99
CA GLU A 102 8.12 -10.78 3.98
C GLU A 102 6.63 -11.05 4.26
N LYS A 103 6.03 -10.33 5.23
CA LYS A 103 4.59 -10.41 5.48
C LYS A 103 3.78 -9.92 4.28
N MET A 104 4.19 -8.81 3.67
CA MET A 104 3.51 -8.28 2.50
C MET A 104 3.63 -9.21 1.30
N LYS A 105 4.76 -9.90 1.13
CA LYS A 105 4.91 -10.94 0.11
C LYS A 105 3.85 -12.04 0.27
N LYS A 106 3.64 -12.54 1.49
CA LYS A 106 2.60 -13.55 1.75
C LYS A 106 1.18 -13.03 1.44
N VAL A 107 0.92 -11.76 1.74
CA VAL A 107 -0.34 -11.11 1.38
C VAL A 107 -0.49 -11.06 -0.14
N THR A 108 0.54 -10.63 -0.86
CA THR A 108 0.57 -10.64 -2.33
C THR A 108 0.33 -12.04 -2.89
N ASP A 109 1.03 -13.06 -2.39
CA ASP A 109 0.84 -14.45 -2.82
C ASP A 109 -0.62 -14.92 -2.64
N THR A 110 -1.23 -14.57 -1.50
CA THR A 110 -2.63 -14.91 -1.21
C THR A 110 -3.58 -14.16 -2.15
N CYS A 111 -3.36 -12.86 -2.36
CA CYS A 111 -4.18 -12.07 -3.27
C CYS A 111 -4.07 -12.56 -4.71
N LEU A 112 -2.87 -12.94 -5.16
CA LEU A 112 -2.64 -13.45 -6.52
C LEU A 112 -3.33 -14.79 -6.75
N ALA A 113 -3.29 -15.70 -5.79
CA ALA A 113 -3.98 -16.98 -5.89
C ALA A 113 -5.50 -16.80 -6.09
N GLU A 114 -6.11 -15.88 -5.35
CA GLU A 114 -7.57 -15.65 -5.42
C GLU A 114 -8.02 -14.96 -6.73
N VAL A 115 -7.18 -14.11 -7.33
CA VAL A 115 -7.57 -13.31 -8.51
C VAL A 115 -7.16 -13.92 -9.85
N THR A 116 -6.27 -14.92 -9.86
CA THR A 116 -5.84 -15.62 -11.08
C THR A 116 -6.66 -16.88 -11.38
N GLU A 117 -7.44 -17.38 -10.41
CA GLU A 117 -8.40 -18.50 -10.59
C GLU A 117 -9.76 -18.07 -11.19
N GLY A 118 -9.89 -16.82 -11.65
CA GLY A 118 -11.12 -16.22 -12.18
C GLY A 118 -11.12 -15.89 -13.66
#